data_AF-A0A921QEH3-F1
#
_entry.id   AF-A0A921QEH3-F1
#
_cell.length_a   1.000
_cell.length_b   1.000
_cell.length_c   1.000
_cell.angle_alpha   90.00
_cell.angle_beta   90.00
_cell.angle_gamma   90.00
#
_symmetry.space_group_name_H-M   'P 1'
#
loop_
_entity.id
_entity.type
_entity.pdbx_description
1 polymer ?
#
loop_
_entity_poly.entity_id
_entity_poly.type
_entity_poly.pdbx_seq_one_letter_code
_entity_poly.pdbx_strand_id
1 'polypeptide(L)'
;MLLFKRKRLLLVSAGCVILMLLTPTHGDSHPEQSYKMAQPLELTPKLSVQLKLHAFLLWSSVGFLMPIGVLLIRASSNVKSPRNIRLLFYCHVASQIVAVALATAGAVLSISNFENAFNNTHQRIGLALYGFIWLQPLVGFLRPDRGVRTRSAWYLAHWLLGLGVCVVGVANVYIGLHTYQERTGRSARPWTLLLTVEVAAMVFVYLVQDRWSYVVRQQEEDAAALGDERSEGSTMYPANDHKEVVVVP
;
A
#
# COMPACT_ATOMS: atom_id res chain seq x y z
N MET A 1 -16.11 12.42 20.81
CA MET A 1 -15.66 13.69 20.18
C MET A 1 -14.24 13.63 19.57
N LEU A 2 -13.28 12.87 20.14
CA LEU A 2 -11.91 12.72 19.63
C LEU A 2 -11.76 11.93 18.30
N LEU A 3 -12.66 10.97 18.04
CA LEU A 3 -12.69 10.18 16.79
C LEU A 3 -13.06 11.01 15.55
N PHE A 4 -13.90 12.04 15.71
CA PHE A 4 -14.36 12.88 14.60
C PHE A 4 -13.29 13.90 14.16
N LYS A 5 -12.49 14.42 15.10
CA LYS A 5 -11.33 15.28 14.82
C LYS A 5 -10.23 14.54 14.03
N ARG A 6 -10.04 13.24 14.27
CA ARG A 6 -9.04 12.39 13.61
C ARG A 6 -9.35 12.13 12.12
N LYS A 7 -10.65 12.01 11.77
CA LYS A 7 -11.10 11.86 10.37
C LYS A 7 -10.94 13.16 9.56
N ARG A 8 -11.20 14.32 10.19
CA ARG A 8 -11.01 15.63 9.55
C ARG A 8 -9.54 15.95 9.25
N LEU A 9 -8.63 15.56 10.13
CA LEU A 9 -7.18 15.77 9.93
C LEU A 9 -6.61 14.93 8.78
N LEU A 10 -7.11 13.69 8.60
CA LEU A 10 -6.74 12.81 7.49
C LEU A 10 -7.24 13.32 6.12
N LEU A 11 -8.41 13.95 6.09
CA LEU A 11 -8.96 14.61 4.90
C LEU A 11 -8.14 15.86 4.52
N VAL A 12 -7.66 16.62 5.51
CA VAL A 12 -6.86 17.83 5.27
C VAL A 12 -5.44 17.48 4.79
N SER A 13 -4.80 16.41 5.31
CA SER A 13 -3.47 15.99 4.84
C SER A 13 -3.49 15.36 3.45
N ALA A 14 -4.55 14.62 3.10
CA ALA A 14 -4.75 14.14 1.73
C ALA A 14 -5.02 15.29 0.75
N GLY A 15 -5.74 16.33 1.22
CA GLY A 15 -6.02 17.54 0.45
C GLY A 15 -4.77 18.33 0.06
N CYS A 16 -3.78 18.48 0.95
CA CYS A 16 -2.56 19.24 0.63
C CYS A 16 -1.67 18.59 -0.43
N VAL A 17 -1.58 17.26 -0.46
CA VAL A 17 -0.81 16.54 -1.51
C VAL A 17 -1.52 16.62 -2.86
N ILE A 18 -2.85 16.53 -2.87
CA ILE A 18 -3.68 16.71 -4.07
C ILE A 18 -3.61 18.18 -4.55
N LEU A 19 -3.58 19.15 -3.65
CA LEU A 19 -3.51 20.58 -3.98
C LEU A 19 -2.13 20.98 -4.55
N MET A 20 -1.04 20.31 -4.13
CA MET A 20 0.29 20.47 -4.75
C MET A 20 0.41 19.75 -6.11
N LEU A 21 -0.45 18.76 -6.39
CA LEU A 21 -0.51 18.05 -7.68
C LEU A 21 -1.41 18.73 -8.72
N LEU A 22 -2.30 19.63 -8.28
CA LEU A 22 -3.30 20.29 -9.13
C LEU A 22 -2.98 21.75 -9.48
N THR A 23 -1.84 22.31 -9.08
CA THR A 23 -1.47 23.65 -9.55
C THR A 23 -1.08 23.57 -11.03
N PRO A 24 -1.88 24.13 -11.95
CA PRO A 24 -1.46 24.27 -13.32
C PRO A 24 -0.37 25.33 -13.29
N THR A 25 0.88 24.92 -13.50
CA THR A 25 1.92 25.86 -13.89
C THR A 25 1.52 26.36 -15.26
N HIS A 26 0.94 27.56 -15.32
CA HIS A 26 0.67 28.28 -16.56
C HIS A 26 2.04 28.56 -17.20
N GLY A 27 2.52 27.62 -17.99
CA GLY A 27 3.67 27.80 -18.85
C GLY A 27 3.12 28.17 -20.21
N ASP A 28 3.49 29.35 -20.71
CA ASP A 28 3.19 29.80 -22.06
C ASP A 28 3.55 28.70 -23.06
N SER A 29 2.53 28.09 -23.66
CA SER A 29 2.71 27.07 -24.68
C SER A 29 3.18 27.75 -25.96
N HIS A 30 4.49 27.81 -26.17
CA HIS A 30 5.05 28.16 -27.47
C HIS A 30 4.51 27.18 -28.53
N PRO A 31 3.90 27.68 -29.63
CA PRO A 31 3.32 26.83 -30.67
C PRO A 31 4.36 25.89 -31.30
N GLU A 32 5.65 26.19 -31.12
CA GLU A 32 6.72 25.33 -31.56
C GLU A 32 6.82 23.98 -30.83
N GLN A 33 6.50 23.95 -29.54
CA GLN A 33 6.64 22.74 -28.74
C GLN A 33 5.47 21.76 -28.96
N SER A 34 4.32 22.30 -29.39
CA SER A 34 3.15 21.52 -29.78
C SER A 34 3.39 20.69 -31.05
N TYR A 35 4.20 21.18 -32.00
CA TYR A 35 4.48 20.42 -33.23
C TYR A 35 5.41 19.21 -32.99
N LYS A 36 6.37 19.30 -32.04
CA LYS A 36 7.23 18.15 -31.68
C LYS A 36 6.46 17.06 -30.93
N MET A 37 5.36 17.41 -30.26
CA MET A 37 4.51 16.44 -29.55
C MET A 37 3.68 15.56 -30.50
N ALA A 38 3.39 16.04 -31.72
CA ALA A 38 2.55 15.33 -32.68
C ALA A 38 3.32 14.27 -33.49
N GLN A 39 4.65 14.21 -33.41
CA GLN A 39 5.41 13.17 -34.09
C GLN A 39 5.50 11.91 -33.23
N PRO A 40 5.13 10.73 -33.77
CA PRO A 40 5.34 9.46 -33.12
C PRO A 40 6.81 9.29 -32.72
N LEU A 41 7.06 8.78 -31.51
CA LEU A 41 8.43 8.50 -31.07
C LEU A 41 9.02 7.39 -31.95
N GLU A 42 10.05 7.70 -32.73
CA GLU A 42 10.78 6.67 -33.49
C GLU A 42 11.48 5.70 -32.52
N LEU A 43 10.90 4.51 -32.36
CA LEU A 43 11.42 3.49 -31.46
C LEU A 43 12.60 2.76 -32.10
N THR A 44 13.81 3.21 -31.78
CA THR A 44 14.98 2.34 -31.95
C THR A 44 14.83 1.09 -31.06
N PRO A 45 15.37 -0.08 -31.47
CA PRO A 45 15.29 -1.30 -30.65
C PRO A 45 15.83 -1.10 -29.23
N LYS A 46 16.93 -0.33 -29.10
CA LYS A 46 17.54 0.03 -27.81
C LYS A 46 16.57 0.83 -26.94
N LEU A 47 15.96 1.88 -27.48
CA LEU A 47 15.01 2.71 -26.74
C LEU A 47 13.77 1.92 -26.32
N SER A 48 13.26 1.04 -27.18
CA SER A 48 12.13 0.15 -26.86
C SER A 48 12.46 -0.79 -25.70
N VAL A 49 13.68 -1.35 -25.64
CA VAL A 49 14.11 -2.20 -24.51
C VAL A 49 14.24 -1.39 -23.24
N GLN A 50 14.86 -0.20 -23.30
CA GLN A 50 15.03 0.67 -22.14
C GLN A 50 13.68 1.13 -21.56
N LEU A 51 12.70 1.51 -22.41
CA LEU A 51 11.35 1.86 -21.97
C LEU A 51 10.65 0.72 -21.22
N LYS A 52 10.72 -0.50 -21.78
CA LYS A 52 10.15 -1.69 -21.14
C LYS A 52 10.84 -2.01 -19.80
N LEU A 53 12.16 -1.90 -19.76
CA LEU A 53 12.94 -2.13 -18.55
C LEU A 53 12.61 -1.10 -17.47
N HIS A 54 12.54 0.19 -17.82
CA HIS A 54 12.11 1.25 -16.92
C HIS A 54 10.71 0.96 -16.35
N ALA A 55 9.74 0.67 -17.22
CA ALA A 55 8.37 0.37 -16.80
C ALA A 55 8.32 -0.85 -15.85
N PHE A 56 9.05 -1.92 -16.17
CA PHE A 56 9.12 -3.12 -15.34
C PHE A 56 9.76 -2.86 -13.98
N LEU A 57 10.88 -2.13 -13.93
CA LEU A 57 11.57 -1.80 -12.68
C LEU A 57 10.68 -0.95 -11.76
N LEU A 58 10.02 0.08 -12.30
CA LEU A 58 9.20 0.97 -11.49
C LEU A 58 7.87 0.33 -11.08
N TRP A 59 7.25 -0.48 -11.94
CA TRP A 59 6.11 -1.30 -11.53
C TRP A 59 6.50 -2.21 -10.37
N SER A 60 7.54 -3.04 -10.55
CA SER A 60 7.99 -3.99 -9.53
C SER A 60 8.31 -3.29 -8.21
N SER A 61 8.85 -2.07 -8.27
CA SER A 61 9.14 -1.25 -7.11
C SER A 61 7.89 -0.60 -6.49
N VAL A 62 7.37 0.47 -7.09
CA VAL A 62 6.36 1.35 -6.48
C VAL A 62 4.94 0.84 -6.69
N GLY A 63 4.72 0.02 -7.73
CA GLY A 63 3.45 -0.63 -7.99
C GLY A 63 3.23 -1.87 -7.12
N PHE A 64 4.29 -2.63 -6.84
CA PHE A 64 4.19 -3.93 -6.18
C PHE A 64 4.92 -4.04 -4.84
N LEU A 65 6.26 -3.99 -4.82
CA LEU A 65 7.03 -4.28 -3.60
C LEU A 65 6.79 -3.29 -2.46
N MET A 66 6.67 -1.98 -2.75
CA MET A 66 6.39 -1.00 -1.70
C MET A 66 5.01 -1.20 -1.06
N PRO A 67 3.90 -1.35 -1.82
CA PRO A 67 2.61 -1.73 -1.26
C PRO A 67 2.64 -3.05 -0.48
N ILE A 68 3.32 -4.08 -0.99
CA ILE A 68 3.48 -5.35 -0.27
C ILE A 68 4.21 -5.14 1.07
N GLY A 69 5.28 -4.34 1.09
CA GLY A 69 5.96 -3.95 2.32
C GLY A 69 5.00 -3.31 3.33
N VAL A 70 4.13 -2.41 2.88
CA VAL A 70 3.10 -1.77 3.72
C VAL A 70 2.10 -2.80 4.26
N LEU A 71 1.63 -3.73 3.42
CA LEU A 71 0.72 -4.80 3.83
C LEU A 71 1.36 -5.76 4.85
N LEU A 72 2.65 -6.09 4.69
CA LEU A 72 3.39 -6.96 5.61
C LEU A 72 3.53 -6.33 7.00
N ILE A 73 3.96 -5.07 7.09
CA ILE A 73 4.11 -4.41 8.39
C ILE A 73 2.76 -4.18 9.05
N ARG A 74 1.71 -3.92 8.26
CA ARG A 74 0.33 -3.81 8.77
C ARG A 74 -0.17 -5.15 9.31
N ALA A 75 0.08 -6.25 8.62
CA ALA A 75 -0.30 -7.59 9.09
C ALA A 75 0.27 -7.92 10.48
N SER A 76 1.38 -7.28 10.88
CA SER A 76 1.96 -7.48 12.21
C SER A 76 1.03 -7.07 13.36
N SER A 77 0.06 -6.17 13.14
CA SER A 77 -0.94 -5.84 14.17
C SER A 77 -1.96 -6.97 14.42
N ASN A 78 -2.04 -7.92 13.49
CA ASN A 78 -3.03 -9.00 13.52
C ASN A 78 -2.45 -10.31 14.07
N VAL A 79 -1.19 -10.32 14.49
CA VAL A 79 -0.49 -11.52 14.97
C VAL A 79 -0.05 -11.33 16.42
N LYS A 80 -0.35 -12.32 17.28
CA LYS A 80 0.01 -12.27 18.71
C LYS A 80 1.47 -12.69 18.98
N SER A 81 2.08 -13.49 18.10
CA SER A 81 3.43 -14.05 18.28
C SER A 81 4.56 -13.01 18.06
N PRO A 82 5.42 -12.75 19.07
CA PRO A 82 6.55 -11.83 18.93
C PRO A 82 7.54 -12.21 17.82
N ARG A 83 7.70 -13.52 17.57
CA ARG A 83 8.55 -14.05 16.49
C ARG A 83 8.00 -13.63 15.13
N ASN A 84 6.69 -13.79 14.92
CA ASN A 84 6.03 -13.47 13.66
C ASN A 84 5.99 -11.95 13.42
N ILE A 85 5.77 -11.14 14.46
CA ILE A 85 5.86 -9.67 14.37
C ILE A 85 7.26 -9.26 13.88
N ARG A 86 8.31 -9.88 14.44
CA ARG A 86 9.69 -9.60 14.04
C ARG A 86 9.97 -10.04 12.59
N LEU A 87 9.48 -11.22 12.20
CA LEU A 87 9.59 -11.71 10.82
C LEU A 87 8.92 -10.75 9.83
N LEU A 88 7.67 -10.35 10.07
CA LEU A 88 6.94 -9.40 9.23
C LEU A 88 7.65 -8.04 9.14
N PHE A 89 8.25 -7.57 10.23
CA PHE A 89 9.08 -6.36 10.21
C PHE A 89 10.31 -6.52 9.31
N TYR A 90 11.02 -7.65 9.37
CA TYR A 90 12.16 -7.88 8.48
C TYR A 90 11.75 -8.08 7.02
N CYS A 91 10.64 -8.78 6.76
CA CYS A 91 10.09 -8.90 5.41
C CYS A 91 9.71 -7.53 4.85
N HIS A 92 9.10 -6.66 5.66
CA HIS A 92 8.87 -5.26 5.29
C HIS A 92 10.18 -4.57 4.91
N VAL A 93 11.19 -4.55 5.79
CA VAL A 93 12.47 -3.87 5.52
C VAL A 93 13.14 -4.44 4.26
N ALA A 94 13.21 -5.76 4.10
CA ALA A 94 13.80 -6.42 2.94
C ALA A 94 13.07 -6.04 1.64
N SER A 95 11.74 -6.08 1.64
CA SER A 95 10.94 -5.66 0.48
C SER A 95 11.19 -4.20 0.11
N GLN A 96 11.32 -3.30 1.11
CA GLN A 96 11.58 -1.88 0.86
C GLN A 96 12.98 -1.62 0.34
N ILE A 97 14.00 -2.35 0.82
CA ILE A 97 15.37 -2.25 0.30
C ILE A 97 15.39 -2.62 -1.19
N VAL A 98 14.77 -3.75 -1.55
CA VAL A 98 14.69 -4.19 -2.94
C VAL A 98 13.91 -3.18 -3.78
N ALA A 99 12.77 -2.69 -3.26
CA ALA A 99 11.96 -1.70 -3.97
C ALA A 99 12.74 -0.40 -4.23
N VAL A 100 13.42 0.16 -3.22
CA VAL A 100 14.25 1.38 -3.38
C VAL A 100 15.37 1.16 -4.39
N ALA A 101 16.02 -0.01 -4.38
CA ALA A 101 17.06 -0.36 -5.35
C ALA A 101 16.51 -0.40 -6.79
N LEU A 102 15.36 -1.06 -7.02
CA LEU A 102 14.71 -1.11 -8.33
C LEU A 102 14.25 0.28 -8.80
N ALA A 103 13.66 1.08 -7.91
CA ALA A 103 13.27 2.45 -8.22
C ALA A 103 14.47 3.30 -8.61
N THR A 104 15.58 3.17 -7.87
CA THR A 104 16.82 3.90 -8.16
C THR A 104 17.41 3.48 -9.50
N ALA A 105 17.46 2.18 -9.80
CA ALA A 105 17.92 1.68 -11.09
C ALA A 105 17.06 2.21 -12.25
N GLY A 106 15.73 2.20 -12.09
CA GLY A 106 14.82 2.72 -13.10
C GLY A 106 14.86 4.25 -13.24
N ALA A 107 15.13 4.98 -12.15
CA ALA A 107 15.38 6.42 -12.17
C ALA A 107 16.66 6.77 -12.91
N VAL A 108 17.76 6.07 -12.62
CA VAL A 108 19.04 6.22 -13.34
C VAL A 108 18.84 5.91 -14.83
N LEU A 109 18.15 4.81 -15.15
CA LEU A 109 17.85 4.46 -16.53
C LEU A 109 17.09 5.58 -17.25
N SER A 110 16.07 6.17 -16.61
CA SER A 110 15.30 7.28 -17.17
C SER A 110 16.15 8.54 -17.36
N ILE A 111 16.86 8.96 -16.32
CA ILE A 111 17.64 10.20 -16.33
C ILE A 111 18.78 10.11 -17.35
N SER A 112 19.43 8.95 -17.47
CA SER A 112 20.59 8.79 -18.35
C SER A 112 20.25 8.50 -19.81
N ASN A 113 19.03 8.00 -20.13
CA ASN A 113 18.74 7.50 -21.48
C ASN A 113 17.53 8.13 -22.16
N PHE A 114 16.65 8.84 -21.43
CA PHE A 114 15.44 9.43 -22.00
C PHE A 114 15.53 10.96 -22.06
N GLU A 115 14.68 11.55 -22.88
CA GLU A 115 14.51 13.01 -22.93
C GLU A 115 13.84 13.51 -21.65
N ASN A 116 14.61 14.18 -20.79
CA ASN A 116 14.13 14.74 -19.53
C ASN A 116 13.63 16.18 -19.72
N ALA A 117 12.74 16.39 -20.69
CA ALA A 117 12.15 17.71 -20.95
C ALA A 117 11.16 18.17 -19.85
N PHE A 118 10.72 17.25 -18.98
CA PHE A 118 9.76 17.49 -17.89
C PHE A 118 8.47 18.19 -18.30
N ASN A 119 8.11 18.09 -19.59
CA ASN A 119 6.91 18.69 -20.17
C ASN A 119 5.67 17.81 -20.01
N ASN A 120 5.83 16.58 -19.52
CA ASN A 120 4.72 15.68 -19.23
C ASN A 120 4.53 15.44 -17.73
N THR A 121 3.30 15.18 -17.34
CA THR A 121 2.90 14.95 -15.94
C THR A 121 3.64 13.77 -15.31
N HIS A 122 3.86 12.69 -16.06
CA HIS A 122 4.56 11.49 -15.59
C HIS A 122 6.00 11.79 -15.10
N GLN A 123 6.76 12.58 -15.87
CA GLN A 123 8.13 12.96 -15.54
C GLN A 123 8.18 13.87 -14.31
N ARG A 124 7.27 14.85 -14.21
CA ARG A 124 7.21 15.78 -13.08
C ARG A 124 6.87 15.06 -11.78
N ILE A 125 5.84 14.21 -11.81
CA ILE A 125 5.46 13.39 -10.65
C ILE A 125 6.56 12.37 -10.33
N GLY A 126 7.13 11.72 -11.34
CA GLY A 126 8.21 10.74 -11.18
C GLY A 126 9.45 11.32 -10.51
N LEU A 127 9.88 12.51 -10.90
CA LEU A 127 11.03 13.19 -10.28
C LEU A 127 10.79 13.49 -8.79
N ALA A 128 9.61 14.03 -8.45
CA ALA A 128 9.24 14.28 -7.06
C ALA A 128 9.17 12.97 -6.26
N LEU A 129 8.58 11.92 -6.86
CA LEU A 129 8.44 10.61 -6.27
C LEU A 129 9.81 9.98 -5.93
N TYR A 130 10.83 10.12 -6.78
CA TYR A 130 12.19 9.63 -6.50
C TYR A 130 12.77 10.23 -5.22
N GLY A 131 12.55 11.53 -4.97
CA GLY A 131 12.96 12.17 -3.72
C GLY A 131 12.26 11.56 -2.50
N PHE A 132 10.94 11.35 -2.58
CA PHE A 132 10.16 10.78 -1.48
C PHE A 132 10.46 9.29 -1.23
N ILE A 133 10.81 8.53 -2.27
CA ILE A 133 11.25 7.14 -2.14
C ILE A 133 12.51 7.05 -1.28
N TRP A 134 13.46 7.97 -1.41
CA TRP A 134 14.67 8.01 -0.59
C TRP A 134 14.45 8.68 0.78
N LEU A 135 13.53 9.64 0.87
CA LEU A 135 13.16 10.23 2.16
C LEU A 135 12.56 9.19 3.12
N GLN A 136 11.79 8.24 2.59
CA GLN A 136 11.16 7.18 3.38
C GLN A 136 12.13 6.34 4.24
N PRO A 137 13.17 5.70 3.68
CA PRO A 137 14.15 4.96 4.47
C PRO A 137 14.96 5.87 5.40
N LEU A 138 15.27 7.11 5.00
CA LEU A 138 15.94 8.08 5.89
C LEU A 138 15.10 8.35 7.14
N VAL A 139 13.81 8.63 6.99
CA VAL A 139 12.87 8.75 8.12
C VAL A 139 12.77 7.42 8.88
N GLY A 140 12.81 6.29 8.17
CA GLY A 140 12.85 4.94 8.73
C GLY A 140 14.03 4.71 9.69
N PHE A 141 15.23 5.18 9.33
CA PHE A 141 16.44 5.09 10.15
C PHE A 141 16.37 5.99 11.40
N LEU A 142 15.70 7.13 11.31
CA LEU A 142 15.49 8.06 12.44
C LEU A 142 14.37 7.60 13.40
N ARG A 143 14.07 6.30 13.43
CA ARG A 143 13.03 5.71 14.28
C ARG A 143 13.35 5.90 15.77
N PRO A 144 12.52 6.63 16.54
CA PRO A 144 12.75 6.82 17.97
C PRO A 144 12.57 5.54 18.78
N ASP A 145 13.19 5.45 19.96
CA ASP A 145 13.04 4.33 20.90
C ASP A 145 11.60 4.11 21.37
N ARG A 146 11.32 2.93 21.94
CA ARG A 146 9.99 2.64 22.50
C ARG A 146 9.73 3.48 23.75
N GLY A 147 8.48 3.90 23.94
CA GLY A 147 8.04 4.63 25.14
C GLY A 147 8.11 6.15 25.06
N VAL A 148 8.77 6.74 24.06
CA VAL A 148 8.81 8.20 23.89
C VAL A 148 7.62 8.72 23.08
N ARG A 149 7.07 9.89 23.47
CA ARG A 149 5.91 10.51 22.82
C ARG A 149 6.16 10.82 21.34
N THR A 150 7.41 11.15 20.98
CA THR A 150 7.84 11.43 19.60
C THR A 150 7.68 10.22 18.67
N ARG A 151 7.71 8.99 19.20
CA ARG A 151 7.54 7.76 18.41
C ARG A 151 6.18 7.68 17.74
N SER A 152 5.11 8.14 18.39
CA SER A 152 3.76 8.12 17.82
C SER A 152 3.63 9.12 16.68
N ALA A 153 4.23 10.31 16.82
CA ALA A 153 4.27 11.31 15.75
C ALA A 153 5.12 10.83 14.56
N TRP A 154 6.30 10.27 14.83
CA TRP A 154 7.14 9.62 13.83
C TRP A 154 6.39 8.51 13.09
N TYR A 155 5.70 7.62 13.83
CA TYR A 155 4.95 6.52 13.23
C TYR A 155 3.85 7.04 12.30
N LEU A 156 3.08 8.04 12.73
CA LEU A 156 2.04 8.64 11.91
C LEU A 156 2.63 9.29 10.64
N ALA A 157 3.71 10.07 10.78
CA ALA A 157 4.37 10.73 9.66
C ALA A 157 4.97 9.72 8.67
N HIS A 158 5.74 8.74 9.17
CA HIS A 158 6.35 7.69 8.36
C HIS A 158 5.28 6.85 7.65
N TRP A 159 4.20 6.49 8.33
CA TRP A 159 3.09 5.74 7.75
C TRP A 159 2.35 6.53 6.67
N LEU A 160 1.97 7.79 6.94
CA LEU A 160 1.28 8.65 5.97
C LEU A 160 2.14 8.91 4.74
N LEU A 161 3.42 9.21 4.94
CA LEU A 161 4.35 9.41 3.84
C LEU A 161 4.52 8.13 3.01
N GLY A 162 4.63 6.97 3.65
CA GLY A 162 4.82 5.68 2.96
C GLY A 162 3.58 5.29 2.14
N LEU A 163 2.39 5.52 2.70
CA LEU A 163 1.14 5.34 1.97
C LEU A 163 1.03 6.32 0.79
N GLY A 164 1.42 7.59 0.98
CA GLY A 164 1.47 8.59 -0.07
C GLY A 164 2.38 8.19 -1.23
N VAL A 165 3.59 7.69 -0.93
CA VAL A 165 4.52 7.15 -1.93
C VAL A 165 3.90 5.99 -2.71
N CYS A 166 3.19 5.07 -2.05
CA CYS A 166 2.50 3.97 -2.73
C CYS A 166 1.39 4.47 -3.66
N VAL A 167 0.53 5.37 -3.18
CA VAL A 167 -0.61 5.91 -3.97
C VAL A 167 -0.11 6.70 -5.17
N VAL A 168 0.81 7.63 -4.96
CA VAL A 168 1.39 8.45 -6.03
C VAL A 168 2.22 7.59 -6.98
N GLY A 169 2.94 6.58 -6.46
CA GLY A 169 3.70 5.63 -7.26
C GLY A 169 2.84 4.82 -8.22
N VAL A 170 1.79 4.16 -7.71
CA VAL A 170 0.82 3.42 -8.54
C VAL A 170 0.17 4.35 -9.57
N ALA A 171 -0.27 5.54 -9.17
CA ALA A 171 -0.82 6.53 -10.09
C ALA A 171 0.17 6.90 -11.19
N ASN A 172 1.45 7.09 -10.84
CA ASN A 172 2.48 7.42 -11.81
C ASN A 172 2.77 6.27 -12.79
N VAL A 173 2.59 5.00 -12.38
CA VAL A 173 2.66 3.84 -13.29
C VAL A 173 1.50 3.86 -14.29
N TYR A 174 0.26 4.17 -13.86
CA TYR A 174 -0.87 4.35 -14.78
C TYR A 174 -0.63 5.47 -15.80
N ILE A 175 -0.15 6.63 -15.33
CA ILE A 175 0.17 7.76 -16.22
C ILE A 175 1.29 7.34 -17.19
N GLY A 176 2.31 6.61 -16.72
CA GLY A 176 3.39 6.09 -17.58
C GLY A 176 2.90 5.12 -18.66
N LEU A 177 1.97 4.21 -18.32
CA LEU A 177 1.34 3.30 -19.29
C LEU A 177 0.51 4.07 -20.34
N HIS A 178 -0.20 5.12 -19.92
CA HIS A 178 -0.93 6.01 -20.82
C HIS A 178 0.01 6.75 -21.77
N THR A 179 1.06 7.40 -21.23
CA THR A 179 2.07 8.11 -22.01
C THR A 179 2.79 7.15 -22.97
N TYR A 180 3.06 5.91 -22.57
CA TYR A 180 3.61 4.89 -23.46
C TYR A 180 2.69 4.62 -24.66
N GLN A 181 1.39 4.46 -24.43
CA GLN A 181 0.42 4.22 -25.50
C GLN A 181 0.33 5.41 -26.45
N GLU A 182 0.27 6.64 -25.93
CA GLU A 182 0.23 7.86 -26.74
C GLU A 182 1.48 8.04 -27.61
N ARG A 183 2.67 7.81 -27.03
CA ARG A 183 3.95 8.07 -27.72
C ARG A 183 4.33 6.98 -28.71
N THR A 184 3.92 5.74 -28.47
CA THR A 184 4.36 4.58 -29.28
C THR A 184 3.26 4.01 -30.17
N GLY A 185 1.99 4.39 -29.95
CA GLY A 185 0.83 3.79 -30.61
C GLY A 185 0.57 2.33 -30.22
N ARG A 186 1.39 1.72 -29.35
CA ARG A 186 1.24 0.32 -28.92
C ARG A 186 0.26 0.23 -27.75
N SER A 187 -0.63 -0.76 -27.82
CA SER A 187 -1.63 -1.00 -26.77
C SER A 187 -0.97 -1.32 -25.43
N ALA A 188 -1.31 -0.55 -24.40
CA ALA A 188 -0.93 -0.79 -23.00
C ALA A 188 -2.05 -1.47 -22.18
N ARG A 189 -3.17 -1.82 -22.83
CA ARG A 189 -4.37 -2.39 -22.19
C ARG A 189 -4.10 -3.63 -21.33
N PRO A 190 -3.39 -4.69 -21.79
CA PRO A 190 -3.19 -5.88 -20.96
C PRO A 190 -2.41 -5.56 -19.67
N TRP A 191 -1.41 -4.70 -19.77
CA TRP A 191 -0.62 -4.22 -18.64
C TRP A 191 -1.46 -3.36 -17.69
N THR A 192 -2.30 -2.48 -18.23
CA THR A 192 -3.21 -1.66 -17.40
C THR A 192 -4.21 -2.53 -16.64
N LEU A 193 -4.78 -3.56 -17.28
CA LEU A 193 -5.69 -4.50 -16.64
C LEU A 193 -5.00 -5.29 -15.53
N LEU A 194 -3.80 -5.80 -15.80
CA LEU A 194 -3.00 -6.53 -14.81
C LEU A 194 -2.71 -5.66 -13.58
N LEU A 195 -2.28 -4.42 -13.77
CA LEU A 195 -2.06 -3.46 -12.68
C LEU A 195 -3.36 -3.19 -11.90
N THR A 196 -4.50 -3.11 -12.59
CA THR A 196 -5.80 -2.86 -11.96
C THR A 196 -6.22 -4.02 -11.07
N VAL A 197 -6.08 -5.25 -11.54
CA VAL A 197 -6.38 -6.46 -10.76
C VAL A 197 -5.43 -6.58 -9.57
N GLU A 198 -4.13 -6.32 -9.77
CA GLU A 198 -3.13 -6.30 -8.71
C GLU A 198 -3.47 -5.30 -7.60
N VAL A 199 -3.74 -4.04 -7.96
CA VAL A 199 -4.10 -2.98 -7.00
C VAL A 199 -5.42 -3.30 -6.30
N ALA A 200 -6.42 -3.82 -7.01
CA ALA A 200 -7.69 -4.24 -6.41
C ALA A 200 -7.49 -5.35 -5.38
N ALA A 201 -6.65 -6.35 -5.68
CA ALA A 201 -6.31 -7.41 -4.74
C ALA A 201 -5.58 -6.87 -3.50
N MET A 202 -4.62 -5.95 -3.67
CA MET A 202 -3.92 -5.31 -2.55
C MET A 202 -4.87 -4.50 -1.66
N VAL A 203 -5.78 -3.74 -2.26
CA VAL A 203 -6.81 -2.97 -1.52
C VAL A 203 -7.74 -3.93 -0.77
N PHE A 204 -8.18 -5.02 -1.40
CA PHE A 204 -8.98 -6.03 -0.74
C PHE A 204 -8.27 -6.62 0.49
N VAL A 205 -7.00 -7.04 0.35
CA VAL A 205 -6.19 -7.53 1.47
C VAL A 205 -6.05 -6.46 2.56
N TYR A 206 -5.80 -5.20 2.19
CA TYR A 206 -5.70 -4.10 3.15
C TYR A 206 -6.98 -3.92 3.98
N LEU A 207 -8.15 -4.01 3.34
CA LEU A 207 -9.45 -3.91 4.00
C LEU A 207 -9.74 -5.11 4.91
N VAL A 208 -9.40 -6.33 4.46
CA VAL A 208 -9.52 -7.55 5.29
C VAL A 208 -8.64 -7.45 6.53
N GLN A 209 -7.40 -6.95 6.39
CA GLN A 209 -6.51 -6.72 7.52
C GLN A 209 -7.11 -5.78 8.57
N ASP A 210 -7.87 -4.76 8.17
CA ASP A 210 -8.53 -3.82 9.09
C ASP A 210 -9.63 -4.48 9.94
N ARG A 211 -10.34 -5.45 9.36
CA ARG A 211 -11.46 -6.14 10.02
C ARG A 211 -11.06 -7.41 10.77
N TRP A 212 -9.84 -7.89 10.58
CA TRP A 212 -9.37 -9.17 11.12
C TRP A 212 -9.54 -9.30 12.64
N SER A 213 -9.17 -8.26 13.40
CA SER A 213 -9.28 -8.28 14.87
C SER A 213 -10.73 -8.39 15.36
N TYR A 214 -11.68 -7.78 14.64
CA TYR A 214 -13.11 -7.90 14.96
C TYR A 214 -13.62 -9.32 14.71
N VAL A 215 -13.21 -9.94 13.60
CA VAL A 215 -13.61 -11.31 13.24
C VAL A 215 -13.10 -12.31 14.28
N VAL A 216 -11.82 -12.21 14.66
CA VAL A 216 -11.23 -13.11 15.68
C VAL A 216 -11.91 -12.94 17.03
N ARG A 217 -12.20 -11.69 17.44
CA ARG A 217 -12.88 -11.44 18.72
C ARG A 217 -14.30 -12.02 18.73
N GLN A 218 -15.05 -11.86 17.64
CA GLN A 218 -16.38 -12.45 17.53
C GLN A 218 -16.32 -13.98 17.64
N GLN A 219 -15.36 -14.63 16.98
CA GLN A 219 -15.16 -16.07 17.08
C GLN A 219 -14.79 -16.52 18.50
N GLU A 220 -13.93 -15.77 19.20
CA GLU A 220 -13.56 -16.04 20.59
C GLU A 220 -14.79 -15.90 21.52
N GLU A 221 -15.64 -14.87 21.31
CA GLU A 221 -16.88 -14.64 22.06
C GLU A 221 -17.93 -15.74 21.80
N ASP A 222 -18.18 -16.10 20.54
CA ASP A 222 -19.14 -17.15 20.15
C ASP A 222 -18.71 -18.53 20.68
N ALA A 223 -17.41 -18.83 20.65
CA ALA A 223 -16.87 -20.08 21.20
C ALA A 223 -16.99 -20.17 22.73
N ALA A 224 -16.83 -19.03 23.43
CA ALA A 224 -17.02 -18.97 24.87
C ALA A 224 -18.50 -19.20 25.26
N ALA A 225 -19.44 -18.59 24.53
CA ALA A 225 -20.88 -18.77 24.78
C ALA A 225 -21.32 -20.23 24.62
N LEU A 226 -20.86 -20.92 23.55
CA LEU A 226 -21.15 -22.34 23.33
C LEU A 226 -20.54 -23.26 24.40
N GLY A 227 -19.40 -22.88 24.98
CA GLY A 227 -18.77 -23.61 26.08
C GLY A 227 -19.59 -23.53 27.37
N ASP A 228 -20.18 -22.37 27.65
CA ASP A 228 -20.98 -22.11 28.85
C ASP A 228 -22.33 -22.86 28.80
N GLU A 229 -23.04 -22.81 27.67
CA GLU A 229 -24.29 -23.57 27.47
C GLU A 229 -24.09 -25.10 27.64
N ARG A 230 -22.94 -25.62 27.20
CA ARG A 230 -22.61 -27.05 27.38
C ARG A 230 -22.31 -27.41 28.83
N SER A 231 -21.77 -26.48 29.61
CA SER A 231 -21.49 -26.65 31.04
C SER A 231 -22.79 -26.62 31.85
N GLU A 232 -23.68 -25.67 31.57
CA GLU A 232 -24.99 -25.59 32.24
C GLU A 232 -25.88 -26.81 31.94
N GLY A 233 -25.94 -27.24 30.67
CA GLY A 233 -26.72 -28.43 30.28
C GLY A 233 -26.28 -29.74 30.93
N SER A 234 -25.03 -29.83 31.37
CA SER A 234 -24.48 -31.02 32.07
C SER A 234 -24.83 -31.06 33.56
N THR A 235 -25.37 -29.98 34.14
CA THR A 235 -25.65 -29.88 35.59
C THR A 235 -27.13 -30.15 35.92
N MET A 236 -27.93 -30.62 34.95
CA MET A 236 -29.28 -31.08 35.21
C MET A 236 -29.25 -32.47 35.88
N TYR A 237 -29.41 -32.50 37.21
CA TYR A 237 -29.46 -33.72 38.04
C TYR A 237 -30.50 -34.74 37.50
N PRO A 238 -30.23 -36.06 37.59
CA PRO A 238 -31.25 -37.06 37.33
C PRO A 238 -32.34 -36.99 38.41
N ALA A 239 -33.59 -36.85 37.98
CA ALA A 239 -34.75 -36.97 38.85
C ALA A 239 -34.82 -38.41 39.41
N ASN A 240 -34.57 -38.55 40.70
CA ASN A 240 -34.64 -39.82 41.40
C ASN A 240 -36.12 -40.17 41.66
N ASP A 241 -36.69 -41.04 40.82
CA ASP A 241 -38.01 -41.64 41.03
C ASP A 241 -37.83 -42.99 41.74
N HIS A 242 -37.73 -42.95 43.08
CA HIS A 242 -37.76 -44.15 43.91
C HIS A 242 -39.15 -44.31 44.53
N LYS A 243 -39.95 -45.20 43.95
CA LYS A 243 -41.14 -45.78 44.59
C LYS A 243 -40.70 -46.64 45.78
N GLU A 244 -41.07 -46.22 46.99
CA GLU A 244 -41.02 -47.06 48.18
C GLU A 244 -42.07 -48.17 48.09
N VAL A 245 -41.62 -49.42 48.12
CA VAL A 245 -42.48 -50.59 48.35
C VAL A 245 -42.37 -50.95 49.83
N VAL A 246 -43.42 -50.64 50.57
CA VAL A 246 -43.60 -51.03 51.97
C VAL A 246 -43.90 -52.53 52.03
N VAL A 247 -43.10 -53.29 52.76
CA VAL A 247 -43.42 -54.66 53.18
C VAL A 247 -43.52 -54.67 54.70
N VAL A 248 -44.72 -55.01 55.18
CA VAL A 248 -45.08 -55.21 56.60
C VAL A 248 -45.02 -56.71 56.92
N PRO A 249 -44.65 -57.06 58.15
CA PRO A 249 -45.55 -57.87 58.98
C PRO A 249 -45.88 -57.20 60.32
#